data_AF-A0A8C0EA23-F1
#
_entry.id   AF-A0A8C0EA23-F1
#
_cell.length_a   1.000
_cell.length_b   1.000
_cell.length_c   1.000
_cell.angle_alpha   90.00
_cell.angle_beta   90.00
_cell.angle_gamma   90.00
#
_symmetry.space_group_name_H-M   'P 1'
#
loop_
_entity.id
_entity.type
_entity.pdbx_description
1 polymer ?
#
loop_
_entity_poly.entity_id
_entity_poly.type
_entity_poly.pdbx_seq_one_letter_code
_entity_poly.pdbx_strand_id
1 'polypeptide(L)'
;LVIHGQVCDVTCFLNEHPGGEEVLLEQARGDATESFEDVGHSSEAREVLKQYYIGDVPLNDFKPGSGGLPCKDPPKSNTCKSCWSCWIFPIIDHVLLGILYHYYTAES
;
A
#
# COMPACT_ATOMS: atom_id res chain seq x y z
N LEU A 1 -11.36 0.59 8.94
CA LEU A 1 -10.77 1.79 8.32
C LEU A 1 -10.75 2.88 9.37
N VAL A 2 -9.72 3.73 9.45
CA VAL A 2 -9.71 4.88 10.36
C VAL A 2 -9.77 6.17 9.55
N ILE A 3 -10.71 7.06 9.86
CA ILE A 3 -10.84 8.37 9.22
C ILE A 3 -11.08 9.40 10.31
N HIS A 4 -10.28 10.45 10.36
CA HIS A 4 -10.32 11.50 11.40
C HIS A 4 -10.28 10.93 12.83
N GLY A 5 -9.53 9.83 13.03
CA GLY A 5 -9.44 9.14 14.32
C GLY A 5 -10.64 8.27 14.69
N GLN A 6 -11.62 8.14 13.78
CA GLN A 6 -12.82 7.33 13.95
C GLN A 6 -12.68 5.99 13.23
N VAL A 7 -12.95 4.89 13.93
CA VAL A 7 -12.94 3.54 13.37
C VAL A 7 -14.27 3.28 12.67
N CYS A 8 -14.22 3.04 11.36
CA CYS A 8 -15.37 2.73 10.51
C CYS A 8 -15.25 1.33 9.90
N ASP A 9 -16.35 0.56 9.92
CA ASP A 9 -16.49 -0.72 9.21
C ASP A 9 -17.14 -0.52 7.86
N VAL A 10 -16.33 -0.37 6.83
CA VAL A 10 -16.80 -0.22 5.44
C VAL A 10 -16.88 -1.57 4.70
N THR A 11 -16.79 -2.71 5.39
CA THR A 11 -16.77 -4.04 4.76
C THR A 11 -18.04 -4.29 3.92
N CYS A 12 -19.20 -3.84 4.40
CA CYS A 12 -20.46 -3.93 3.65
C CYS A 12 -20.52 -2.95 2.47
N PHE A 13 -19.74 -1.87 2.52
CA PHE A 13 -19.76 -0.78 1.54
C PHE A 13 -18.73 -0.93 0.42
N LEU A 14 -17.87 -1.96 0.48
CA LEU A 14 -16.78 -2.19 -0.50
C LEU A 14 -17.28 -2.16 -1.95
N ASN A 15 -18.37 -2.89 -2.24
CA ASN A 15 -18.94 -3.00 -3.58
C ASN A 15 -19.84 -1.83 -3.97
N GLU A 16 -20.28 -1.03 -3.00
CA GLU A 16 -21.13 0.14 -3.22
C GLU A 16 -20.31 1.44 -3.35
N HIS A 17 -19.01 1.37 -3.08
CA HIS A 17 -18.12 2.51 -3.17
C HIS A 17 -17.90 2.94 -4.64
N PRO A 18 -18.29 4.17 -5.04
CA PRO A 18 -18.16 4.63 -6.42
C PRO A 18 -16.71 4.70 -6.93
N GLY A 19 -15.73 4.78 -6.02
CA GLY A 19 -14.30 4.76 -6.33
C GLY A 19 -13.68 3.36 -6.40
N GLY A 20 -14.49 2.30 -6.24
CA GLY A 20 -14.03 0.91 -6.22
C GLY A 20 -13.62 0.41 -4.83
N GLU A 21 -13.65 -0.91 -4.64
CA GLU A 21 -13.27 -1.56 -3.37
C GLU A 21 -11.76 -1.54 -3.12
N GLU A 22 -10.97 -1.50 -4.19
CA GLU A 22 -9.51 -1.58 -4.16
C GLU A 22 -8.86 -0.46 -3.34
N VAL A 23 -9.36 0.77 -3.43
CA VAL A 23 -8.87 1.89 -2.62
C VAL A 23 -9.21 1.77 -1.13
N LEU A 24 -10.33 1.11 -0.80
CA LEU A 24 -10.72 0.84 0.58
C LEU A 24 -9.91 -0.32 1.17
N LEU A 25 -9.56 -1.31 0.34
CA LEU A 25 -8.72 -2.45 0.70
C LEU A 25 -7.25 -2.07 0.90
N GLU A 26 -6.72 -1.17 0.07
CA GLU A 26 -5.35 -0.69 0.21
C GLU A 26 -5.14 0.04 1.55
N GLN A 27 -6.14 0.80 1.98
CA GLN A 27 -6.15 1.51 3.25
C GLN A 27 -6.81 0.70 4.39
N ALA A 28 -7.12 -0.58 4.16
CA ALA A 28 -7.77 -1.42 5.16
C ALA A 28 -6.93 -1.54 6.42
N ARG A 29 -7.58 -1.44 7.58
CA ARG A 29 -6.94 -1.44 8.92
C ARG A 29 -5.96 -0.28 9.18
N GLY A 30 -5.80 0.66 8.26
CA GLY A 30 -4.98 1.86 8.39
C GLY A 30 -5.79 3.15 8.59
N ASP A 31 -5.07 4.28 8.64
CA ASP A 31 -5.64 5.62 8.61
C ASP A 31 -5.73 6.11 7.16
N ALA A 32 -6.96 6.33 6.70
CA ALA A 32 -7.28 6.77 5.35
C ALA A 32 -7.72 8.25 5.31
N THR A 33 -7.45 9.01 6.38
CA THR A 33 -7.87 10.41 6.48
C THR A 33 -7.29 11.25 5.33
N GLU A 34 -6.01 11.04 5.02
CA GLU A 34 -5.34 11.74 3.93
C GLU A 34 -5.98 11.42 2.58
N SER A 35 -6.15 10.13 2.24
CA SER A 35 -6.78 9.71 0.99
C SER A 35 -8.23 10.18 0.87
N PHE A 36 -8.97 10.22 1.98
CA PHE A 36 -10.36 10.67 1.99
C PHE A 36 -10.48 12.18 1.71
N GLU A 37 -9.57 12.99 2.28
CA GLU A 37 -9.53 14.44 2.06
C GLU A 37 -8.93 14.81 0.70
N ASP A 38 -7.93 14.06 0.19
CA ASP A 38 -7.30 14.27 -1.12
C ASP A 38 -8.28 14.10 -2.28
N VAL A 39 -9.15 13.08 -2.19
CA VAL A 39 -10.23 12.86 -3.16
C VAL A 39 -11.32 13.93 -3.06
N GLY A 40 -11.47 14.59 -1.90
CA GLY A 40 -12.44 15.66 -1.71
C GLY A 40 -13.90 15.17 -1.66
N HIS A 41 -14.16 14.14 -0.85
CA HIS A 41 -15.51 13.61 -0.66
C HIS A 41 -16.51 14.70 -0.17
N SER A 42 -17.73 14.66 -0.70
CA SER A 42 -18.79 15.62 -0.35
C SER A 42 -19.28 15.47 1.09
N SER A 43 -20.00 16.48 1.59
CA SER A 43 -20.62 16.45 2.92
C SER A 43 -21.57 15.26 3.10
N GLU A 44 -22.32 14.89 2.04
CA GLU A 44 -23.20 13.72 2.10
C GLU A 44 -22.42 12.41 2.20
N ALA A 45 -21.29 12.27 1.50
CA ALA A 45 -20.43 11.09 1.64
C ALA A 45 -19.89 10.94 3.07
N ARG A 46 -19.59 12.06 3.74
CA ARG A 46 -19.22 12.08 5.16
C ARG A 46 -20.38 11.66 6.08
N GLU A 47 -21.62 11.94 5.71
CA GLU A 47 -22.79 11.44 6.46
C GLU A 47 -22.98 9.94 6.30
N VAL A 48 -22.83 9.42 5.08
CA VAL A 48 -22.86 7.97 4.83
C VAL A 48 -21.75 7.26 5.61
N LEU A 49 -20.54 7.84 5.66
CA LEU A 49 -19.43 7.31 6.44
C LEU A 49 -19.80 7.12 7.93
N LYS A 50 -20.53 8.07 8.52
CA LYS A 50 -20.96 7.99 9.93
C LYS A 50 -21.89 6.82 10.21
N GLN A 51 -22.61 6.32 9.20
CA GLN A 51 -23.46 5.13 9.37
C GLN A 51 -22.64 3.85 9.61
N TYR A 52 -21.40 3.84 9.15
CA TYR A 52 -20.44 2.74 9.30
C TYR A 52 -19.49 2.93 10.48
N TYR A 53 -19.70 3.96 11.30
CA TYR A 53 -18.88 4.21 12.48
C TYR A 53 -19.08 3.13 13.55
N ILE A 54 -17.98 2.56 14.03
CA ILE A 54 -17.96 1.52 15.08
C ILE A 54 -17.56 2.12 16.44
N GLY A 55 -16.62 3.06 16.44
CA GLY A 55 -16.07 3.62 17.67
C GLY A 55 -14.83 4.48 17.44
N ASP A 56 -14.32 5.10 18.50
CA ASP A 56 -13.10 5.90 18.45
C ASP A 56 -11.86 5.06 18.75
N VAL A 57 -10.73 5.44 18.15
CA VAL A 57 -9.44 4.85 18.51
C VAL A 57 -9.11 5.22 19.97
N PRO A 58 -8.57 4.31 20.80
CA PRO A 58 -8.23 4.62 22.18
C PRO A 58 -7.09 5.65 22.25
N LEU A 59 -7.20 6.59 23.19
CA LEU A 59 -6.23 7.67 23.44
C LEU A 59 -4.80 7.19 23.76
N ASN A 60 -4.62 5.93 24.12
CA ASN A 60 -3.30 5.32 24.32
C ASN A 60 -2.51 5.12 23.01
N ASP A 61 -3.19 5.10 21.87
CA ASP A 61 -2.58 5.08 20.53
C ASP A 61 -2.60 6.46 19.86
N PHE A 62 -3.36 7.43 20.40
CA PHE A 62 -3.30 8.83 20.00
C PHE A 62 -2.15 9.56 20.69
N LYS A 63 -1.02 9.72 20.00
CA LYS A 63 -0.03 10.73 20.37
C LYS A 63 -0.51 12.12 19.90
N PRO A 64 -0.85 13.06 20.80
CA PRO A 64 -1.19 14.41 20.39
C PRO A 64 0.11 15.16 20.09
N GLY A 65 0.36 15.45 18.81
CA GLY A 65 1.50 16.26 18.37
C GLY A 65 2.69 15.46 17.84
N SER A 66 2.54 14.87 16.65
CA SER A 66 3.66 14.55 15.76
C SER A 66 3.09 14.30 14.36
N GLY A 67 3.56 15.04 13.35
CA GLY A 67 3.57 14.49 12.00
C GLY A 67 4.31 13.14 12.03
N GLY A 68 3.76 12.15 11.35
CA GLY A 68 4.35 10.81 11.26
C GLY A 68 4.02 9.89 12.45
N LEU A 69 3.28 8.83 12.16
CA LEU A 69 3.26 7.61 12.97
C LEU A 69 4.70 7.04 13.06
N PRO A 70 5.20 6.67 14.25
CA PRO A 70 6.08 5.51 14.34
C PRO A 70 5.21 4.27 14.20
N CYS A 71 5.27 3.64 13.02
CA CYS A 71 4.80 2.28 12.81
C CYS A 71 5.38 1.40 13.94
N LYS A 72 4.52 0.76 14.74
CA LYS A 72 4.92 -0.48 15.42
C LYS A 72 4.98 -1.52 14.31
N ASP A 73 6.12 -1.55 13.64
CA ASP A 73 6.44 -2.60 12.69
C ASP A 73 6.32 -3.96 13.40
N PRO A 74 5.66 -4.98 12.82
CA PRO A 74 6.00 -6.36 13.15
C PRO A 74 7.51 -6.57 12.93
N PRO A 75 8.16 -7.51 13.64
CA PRO A 75 9.61 -7.65 13.62
C PRO A 75 10.15 -7.62 12.20
N LYS A 76 10.95 -6.58 11.95
CA LYS A 76 11.65 -6.22 10.72
C LYS A 76 12.24 -7.45 10.01
N SER A 77 11.47 -8.11 9.15
CA SER A 77 12.01 -9.06 8.18
C SER A 77 12.52 -8.25 6.98
N ASN A 78 13.77 -7.81 7.09
CA ASN A 78 14.54 -7.28 5.97
C ASN A 78 14.72 -8.38 4.93
N THR A 79 13.76 -8.53 4.02
CA THR A 79 13.98 -9.23 2.76
C THR A 79 13.23 -8.49 1.66
N CYS A 80 13.47 -7.19 1.59
CA CYS A 80 13.50 -6.52 0.30
C CYS A 80 14.84 -6.90 -0.33
N LYS A 81 14.89 -8.05 -1.02
CA LYS A 81 16.04 -8.36 -1.88
C LYS A 81 15.96 -7.41 -3.07
N SER A 82 16.62 -6.27 -2.92
CA SER A 82 17.34 -5.55 -3.94
C SER A 82 16.65 -5.55 -5.32
N CYS A 83 15.77 -4.57 -5.53
CA CYS A 83 15.29 -4.14 -6.84
C CYS A 83 16.39 -3.53 -7.73
N TRP A 84 17.63 -4.01 -7.62
CA TRP A 84 18.73 -3.71 -8.53
C TRP A 84 19.01 -4.92 -9.44
N SER A 85 18.49 -6.09 -9.07
CA SER A 85 18.68 -7.33 -9.84
C SER A 85 17.85 -7.37 -11.12
N CYS A 86 16.76 -6.60 -11.24
CA CYS A 86 15.83 -6.67 -12.38
C CYS A 86 16.36 -6.08 -13.70
N TRP A 87 17.53 -5.47 -13.72
CA TRP A 87 18.12 -4.89 -14.95
C TRP A 87 19.40 -5.60 -15.41
N ILE A 88 19.97 -6.47 -14.57
CA ILE A 88 21.24 -7.17 -14.84
C ILE A 88 21.03 -8.58 -15.37
N PHE A 89 19.91 -9.23 -15.07
CA PHE A 89 19.58 -10.53 -15.69
C PHE A 89 19.51 -10.52 -17.22
N PRO A 90 18.93 -9.52 -17.91
CA PRO A 90 18.96 -9.50 -19.38
C PRO A 90 20.37 -9.25 -19.94
N ILE A 91 21.24 -8.54 -19.21
CA ILE A 91 22.62 -8.26 -19.67
C ILE A 91 23.51 -9.49 -19.49
N ILE A 92 23.38 -10.21 -18.38
CA ILE A 92 24.16 -11.42 -18.11
C ILE A 92 23.79 -12.54 -19.08
N ASP A 93 22.50 -12.71 -19.40
CA ASP A 93 22.02 -13.69 -20.38
C ASP A 93 22.59 -13.42 -21.78
N HIS A 94 22.58 -12.15 -22.22
CA HIS A 94 23.08 -11.77 -23.54
C HIS A 94 24.61 -11.96 -23.69
N VAL A 95 25.37 -11.67 -22.63
CA VAL A 95 26.83 -11.87 -22.63
C VAL A 95 27.18 -13.36 -22.65
N LEU A 96 26.46 -14.20 -21.91
CA LEU A 96 26.71 -15.65 -21.88
C LEU A 96 26.39 -16.30 -23.23
N LEU A 97 25.26 -15.92 -23.84
CA LEU A 97 24.85 -16.42 -25.15
C LEU A 97 25.83 -15.98 -26.25
N GLY A 98 26.32 -14.74 -26.18
CA GLY A 98 27.35 -14.23 -27.11
C GLY A 98 28.69 -14.96 -26.99
N ILE A 99 29.15 -15.26 -25.77
CA ILE A 99 30.40 -16.01 -25.55
C ILE A 99 30.28 -17.45 -26.07
N LEU A 100 29.16 -18.12 -25.83
CA LEU A 100 28.92 -19.47 -26.34
C LEU A 100 28.85 -19.50 -27.87
N TYR A 101 28.17 -18.53 -28.48
CA TYR A 101 28.10 -18.40 -29.93
C TYR A 101 29.49 -18.16 -30.54
N HIS A 102 30.31 -17.29 -29.94
CA HIS A 102 31.68 -17.07 -30.38
C HIS A 102 32.54 -18.34 -30.30
N TYR A 103 32.42 -19.12 -29.22
CA TYR A 103 33.11 -20.41 -29.09
C TYR A 103 32.67 -21.39 -30.18
N TYR A 104 31.36 -21.52 -30.41
CA TYR A 104 30.81 -22.39 -31.44
C TYR A 104 31.32 -22.01 -32.85
N THR A 105 31.35 -20.72 -33.18
CA THR A 105 31.86 -20.24 -34.47
C THR A 105 33.38 -20.28 -34.62
N ALA A 106 34.12 -20.35 -33.51
CA ALA A 106 35.58 -20.46 -33.56
C ALA A 106 36.06 -21.91 -33.74
N GLU A 107 35.21 -22.90 -33.39
CA GLU A 107 35.51 -24.32 -33.51
C GLU A 107 35.01 -24.96 -34.82
N SER A 108 34.22 -24.22 -35.61
CA SER A 108 33.72 -24.59 -36.95
C SER A 108 34.46 -23.89 -38.08
#